data_AF-A0A2E4D960-F1
#
_entry.id   AF-A0A2E4D960-F1
#
_cell.length_a   1.000
_cell.length_b   1.000
_cell.length_c   1.000
_cell.angle_alpha   90.00
_cell.angle_beta   90.00
_cell.angle_gamma   90.00
#
_symmetry.space_group_name_H-M   'P 1'
#
loop_
_entity.id
_entity.type
_entity.pdbx_description
1 polymer ?
#
loop_
_entity_poly.entity_id
_entity_poly.type
_entity_poly.pdbx_seq_one_letter_code
_entity_poly.pdbx_strand_id
1 'polypeptide(L)' 'MEELIRDKRKKIIARLVSELARENMDLYYTDSMTVSSLVVEKIAQKKLPKQDYDLVKDFSARDIQILLSYNSSCC' A
#
# COMPACT_ATOMS: atom_id res chain seq x y z
N MET A 1 -15.66 -9.42 11.66
CA MET A 1 -15.18 -9.96 10.37
C MET A 1 -14.47 -8.89 9.54
N GLU A 2 -14.98 -7.65 9.50
CA GLU A 2 -14.38 -6.52 8.78
C GLU A 2 -12.99 -6.10 9.29
N GLU A 3 -12.72 -6.24 10.58
CA GLU A 3 -11.44 -5.83 11.19
C GLU A 3 -10.26 -6.68 10.68
N LEU A 4 -10.47 -7.99 10.50
CA LEU A 4 -9.48 -8.92 9.93
C LEU A 4 -9.13 -8.59 8.48
N ILE A 5 -10.13 -8.15 7.69
CA ILE A 5 -9.93 -7.78 6.28
C ILE A 5 -9.15 -6.46 6.20
N ARG A 6 -9.48 -5.50 7.06
CA ARG A 6 -8.76 -4.22 7.18
C ARG A 6 -7.30 -4.44 7.57
N ASP A 7 -7.03 -5.32 8.53
CA ASP A 7 -5.67 -5.65 8.97
C ASP A 7 -4.85 -6.32 7.85
N LYS A 8 -5.47 -7.26 7.11
CA LYS A 8 -4.83 -7.89 5.94
C LYS A 8 -4.49 -6.87 4.85
N ARG A 9 -5.43 -5.98 4.50
CA ARG A 9 -5.19 -4.92 3.51
C ARG A 9 -4.04 -4.02 3.93
N LYS A 10 -3.99 -3.60 5.21
CA LYS A 10 -2.87 -2.83 5.76
C LYS A 10 -1.53 -3.55 5.61
N LYS A 11 -1.48 -4.84 5.96
CA LYS A 11 -0.25 -5.65 5.84
C LYS A 11 0.24 -5.76 4.40
N ILE A 12 -0.68 -5.95 3.44
CA ILE A 12 -0.35 -5.99 2.01
C ILE A 12 0.25 -4.65 1.57
N ILE A 13 -0.41 -3.53 1.87
CA ILE A 13 0.07 -2.19 1.50
C ILE A 13 1.41 -1.86 2.16
N ALA A 14 1.58 -2.13 3.46
CA ALA A 14 2.83 -1.89 4.18
C ALA A 14 4.00 -2.69 3.61
N ARG A 15 3.74 -3.94 3.20
CA ARG A 15 4.73 -4.77 2.49
C ARG A 15 5.11 -4.15 1.15
N LEU A 16 4.14 -3.73 0.34
CA LEU A 16 4.40 -3.09 -0.97
C LEU A 16 5.23 -1.81 -0.84
N VAL A 17 4.92 -0.97 0.15
CA VAL A 17 5.71 0.23 0.45
C VAL A 17 7.12 -0.13 0.89
N SER A 18 7.28 -1.17 1.71
CA SER A 18 8.61 -1.63 2.13
C SER A 18 9.44 -2.17 0.96
N GLU A 19 8.80 -2.87 0.00
CA GLU A 19 9.46 -3.30 -1.23
C GLU A 19 9.87 -2.09 -2.08
N LEU A 20 8.97 -1.13 -2.29
CA LEU A 20 9.24 0.10 -3.02
C LEU A 20 10.38 0.93 -2.39
N ALA A 21 10.43 1.03 -1.06
CA ALA A 21 11.48 1.73 -0.33
C ALA A 21 12.84 1.02 -0.42
N ARG A 22 12.86 -0.31 -0.58
CA ARG A 22 14.10 -1.07 -0.82
C ARG A 22 14.60 -0.88 -2.26
N GLU A 23 13.68 -0.81 -3.23
CA GLU A 23 14.03 -0.61 -4.63
C GLU A 23 14.38 0.85 -4.96
N ASN A 24 13.83 1.81 -4.20
CA ASN A 24 14.04 3.23 -4.39
C ASN A 24 14.43 3.86 -3.04
N MET A 25 15.72 4.09 -2.81
CA MET A 25 16.18 4.79 -1.59
C MET A 25 15.62 6.22 -1.48
N ASP A 26 15.19 6.80 -2.61
CA ASP A 26 14.60 8.14 -2.71
C ASP A 26 13.15 8.20 -2.20
N LEU A 27 12.51 7.04 -1.96
CA LEU A 27 11.11 6.97 -1.53
C LEU A 27 10.88 7.67 -0.18
N TYR A 28 11.94 7.83 0.63
CA TYR A 28 11.88 8.49 1.94
C TYR A 28 11.63 10.01 1.85
N TYR A 29 12.04 10.64 0.75
CA TYR A 29 11.85 12.07 0.49
C TYR A 29 10.70 12.34 -0.49
N THR A 30 10.02 11.28 -0.91
CA THR A 30 8.92 11.34 -1.86
C THR A 30 7.61 11.63 -1.14
N ASP A 31 6.75 12.46 -1.72
CA ASP A 31 5.46 12.80 -1.12
C ASP A 31 4.53 11.58 -1.05
N SER A 32 3.61 11.58 -0.07
CA SER A 32 2.72 10.44 0.18
C SER A 32 1.79 10.12 -0.99
N MET A 33 1.50 11.08 -1.88
CA MET A 33 0.64 10.87 -3.03
C MET A 33 1.40 10.15 -4.16
N THR A 34 2.66 10.52 -4.38
CA THR A 34 3.57 9.79 -5.27
C THR A 34 3.82 8.38 -4.77
N VAL A 35 4.10 8.18 -3.47
CA VAL A 35 4.23 6.83 -2.88
C VAL A 35 2.96 6.01 -3.13
N SER A 36 1.78 6.59 -2.89
CA SER A 36 0.51 5.89 -3.10
C SER A 36 0.29 5.52 -4.56
N SER A 37 0.67 6.39 -5.50
CA SER A 37 0.59 6.12 -6.94
C SER A 37 1.49 4.96 -7.35
N LEU A 38 2.73 4.93 -6.87
CA LEU A 38 3.66 3.82 -7.11
C LEU A 38 3.14 2.49 -6.56
N VAL A 39 2.43 2.51 -5.41
CA VAL A 39 1.79 1.31 -4.88
C VAL A 39 0.66 0.83 -5.79
N VAL A 40 -0.19 1.73 -6.31
CA VAL A 40 -1.24 1.37 -7.29
C VAL A 40 -0.62 0.71 -8.52
N GLU A 41 0.45 1.31 -9.07
CA GLU A 41 1.16 0.74 -10.22
C GLU A 41 1.72 -0.65 -9.91
N LYS A 42 2.27 -0.85 -8.71
CA LYS A 42 2.80 -2.15 -8.29
C LYS A 42 1.72 -3.20 -8.10
N ILE A 43 0.53 -2.82 -7.62
CA ILE A 43 -0.66 -3.68 -7.57
C ILE A 43 -1.09 -4.05 -8.99
N ALA A 44 -1.11 -3.09 -9.92
CA ALA A 44 -1.48 -3.30 -11.32
C ALA A 44 -0.54 -4.25 -12.07
N GLN A 45 0.74 -4.32 -11.68
CA GLN A 45 1.71 -5.30 -12.21
C GLN A 45 1.40 -6.76 -11.83
N LYS A 46 0.37 -7.03 -11.01
CA LYS A 46 -0.09 -8.38 -10.62
C LYS A 46 0.99 -9.28 -10.04
N LYS A 47 1.99 -8.71 -9.36
CA LYS A 47 3.04 -9.48 -8.65
C LYS A 47 2.57 -10.02 -7.29
N LEU A 48 1.32 -9.76 -6.92
CA LEU A 48 0.70 -10.25 -5.69
C LEU A 48 0.00 -11.60 -5.93
N PRO A 49 -0.05 -12.49 -4.92
CA PRO A 49 -0.89 -13.68 -5.00
C PRO A 49 -2.36 -13.27 -5.19
N LYS A 50 -3.13 -14.09 -5.93
CA LYS A 50 -4.51 -13.76 -6.35
C LYS A 50 -5.41 -13.32 -5.19
N GLN A 51 -5.28 -13.94 -4.01
CA GLN A 51 -6.05 -13.60 -2.82
C GLN A 51 -5.72 -12.19 -2.29
N ASP A 52 -4.44 -11.80 -2.28
CA ASP A 52 -4.02 -10.49 -1.83
C ASP A 52 -4.39 -9.40 -2.85
N TYR A 53 -4.21 -9.71 -4.14
CA TYR A 53 -4.61 -8.82 -5.23
C TYR A 53 -6.12 -8.50 -5.17
N ASP A 54 -6.97 -9.51 -4.97
CA ASP A 54 -8.43 -9.30 -4.92
C ASP A 54 -8.85 -8.37 -3.77
N LEU A 55 -8.07 -8.32 -2.69
CA LEU A 55 -8.35 -7.46 -1.54
C LEU A 55 -8.00 -5.98 -1.77
N VAL A 56 -7.10 -5.67 -2.72
CA VAL A 56 -6.53 -4.33 -2.92
C VAL A 56 -6.65 -3.79 -4.34
N LYS A 57 -7.12 -4.60 -5.31
CA LYS A 57 -7.21 -4.22 -6.74
C LYS A 57 -8.09 -2.99 -7.00
N ASP A 58 -9.09 -2.76 -6.16
CA ASP A 58 -10.06 -1.66 -6.31
C ASP A 58 -9.62 -0.39 -5.57
N PHE A 59 -8.44 -0.38 -4.93
CA PHE A 59 -7.94 0.78 -4.21
C PHE A 59 -7.37 1.82 -5.15
N SER A 60 -7.87 3.05 -5.01
CA SER A 60 -7.27 4.21 -5.64
C SER A 60 -6.03 4.68 -4.88
N ALA A 61 -5.20 5.51 -5.52
CA ALA A 61 -4.07 6.14 -4.85
C ALA A 61 -4.51 6.92 -3.59
N ARG A 62 -5.72 7.49 -3.60
CA ARG A 62 -6.28 8.19 -2.44
C ARG A 62 -6.64 7.25 -1.30
N ASP A 63 -7.21 6.08 -1.60
CA ASP A 63 -7.51 5.06 -0.58
C ASP A 63 -6.22 4.55 0.08
N ILE A 64 -5.18 4.33 -0.73
CA ILE A 64 -3.86 3.92 -0.24
C ILE A 64 -3.25 5.02 0.62
N GLN A 65 -3.33 6.28 0.19
CA GLN A 65 -2.84 7.42 0.97
C GLN A 65 -3.52 7.48 2.34
N ILE A 66 -4.85 7.34 2.39
CA ILE A 66 -5.60 7.31 3.65
C ILE A 66 -5.11 6.16 4.55
N LEU A 67 -4.90 4.96 3.99
CA LEU A 67 -4.40 3.81 4.74
C LEU A 67 -2.99 4.02 5.30
N LEU A 68 -2.12 4.68 4.53
CA LEU A 68 -0.76 5.04 4.96
C LEU A 68 -0.78 6.11 6.05
N SER A 69 -1.56 7.17 5.88
CA SER A 69 -1.71 8.25 6.87
C SER A 69 -2.31 7.75 8.19
N TYR A 70 -3.25 6.80 8.14
CA TYR A 70 -3.82 6.19 9.35
C TYR A 70 -2.82 5.34 10.12
N ASN A 71 -1.69 4.97 9.50
CA ASN A 71 -0.64 4.16 10.11
C ASN A 71 0.46 5.01 10.76
N SER A 72 0.51 6.32 10.46
CA SER A 72 1.42 7.27 11.13
C SER A 72 0.90 7.75 12.50
N SER A 73 -0.35 7.43 12.86
CA SER A 73 -0.95 7.74 14.16
C SER A 73 -0.97 6.51 15.07
N CYS A 74 0.20 6.04 15.49
CA CYS A 74 0.33 5.16 16.65
C CYS A 74 1.68 5.48 17.33
N CYS A 75 1.70 6.61 18.04
CA CYS A 75 2.57 6.81 19.20
C CYS A 75 1.74 6.49 20.45
#